data_AF-A0A918AGC6-F1
#
_entry.id   AF-A0A918AGC6-F1
#
_cell.length_a   1.000
_cell.length_b   1.000
_cell.length_c   1.000
_cell.angle_alpha   90.00
_cell.angle_beta   90.00
_cell.angle_gamma   90.00
#
_symmetry.space_group_name_H-M   'P 1'
#
loop_
_entity.id
_entity.type
_entity.pdbx_description
1 polymer ?
#
loop_
_entity_poly.entity_id
_entity_poly.type
_entity_poly.pdbx_seq_one_letter_code
_entity_poly.pdbx_strand_id
1 'polypeptide(L)'
;MAGGRSEWERRQAAQRREAERRAREAARLAKENERERQRRHLEKQQAAAEQKTAKVAKRIEEIDQILVSVLRVRPLAFDQMKAVPSTQPFDPGRMGVAERPPDWGQFAPPTPSGLSKIFGGQSRYERSLQEARGRFDNEVAQHRKREEKRLRELDAARAAYDRQIAAAMDKAAADNAQLDQLRTEFDNGQPEAVEWFAAKVLDGSVYPKDFPRLYQVAYRPENHDLVVEFELPPQSAIPDVRGYKYVKARDDIDPVPRPQTEVKQRYAKLLACVALRTLHEIFAATPGSIIEAIVFNGRLNTIDQATGKKVRPHLLSVQAERVAFEEFVLADVNPVACLKRLNALVSPNPYDLEAIEPFIAFDLKRFRFSADMDVVAGLDSRRDLLKLTPTEFEHLVRELFIAMGAEAWTTIPSKDGGVDAVATSNNLFFGGVCLIQAKRWAGLVGLDAVHALTGVMADHNATTGVLVTTSWFGRASEQFAQRNRITLINGAELKHLIKQYLNIDVIPGTTPPRNARASDNTQSGRPGPDA
;
A
#
# COMPACT_ATOMS: atom_id res chain seq x y z
N MET A 1 53.77 -88.64 -17.94
CA MET A 1 52.31 -88.50 -18.02
C MET A 1 51.87 -87.37 -17.11
N ALA A 2 51.17 -86.38 -17.67
CA ALA A 2 50.72 -85.18 -16.98
C ALA A 2 49.50 -85.49 -16.09
N GLY A 3 49.68 -85.56 -14.78
CA GLY A 3 48.59 -85.65 -13.81
C GLY A 3 47.99 -84.27 -13.57
N GLY A 4 47.07 -83.86 -14.45
CA GLY A 4 46.42 -82.56 -14.39
C GLY A 4 45.62 -82.38 -13.09
N ARG A 5 45.81 -81.23 -12.42
CA ARG A 5 44.90 -80.76 -11.36
C ARG A 5 43.46 -81.01 -11.75
N SER A 6 42.66 -81.59 -10.85
CA SER A 6 41.26 -81.91 -11.11
C SER A 6 40.54 -80.68 -11.67
N GLU A 7 39.64 -80.86 -12.63
CA GLU A 7 38.92 -79.74 -13.24
C GLU A 7 38.19 -78.87 -12.19
N TRP A 8 37.78 -79.50 -11.09
CA TRP A 8 37.14 -78.85 -9.95
C TRP A 8 38.06 -77.84 -9.24
N GLU A 9 39.32 -78.18 -8.98
CA GLU A 9 40.29 -77.26 -8.37
C GLU A 9 40.63 -76.08 -9.30
N ARG A 10 40.70 -76.32 -10.62
CA ARG A 10 40.91 -75.24 -11.60
C ARG A 10 39.72 -74.29 -11.68
N ARG A 11 38.48 -74.82 -11.63
CA ARG A 11 37.25 -74.03 -11.60
C ARG A 11 37.14 -73.21 -10.29
N GLN A 12 37.45 -73.80 -9.14
CA GLN A 12 37.49 -73.05 -7.86
C GLN A 12 38.55 -71.94 -7.86
N ALA A 13 39.76 -72.22 -8.35
CA ALA A 13 40.81 -71.21 -8.43
C ALA A 13 40.47 -70.08 -9.41
N ALA A 14 39.82 -70.40 -10.55
CA ALA A 14 39.32 -69.41 -11.49
C ALA A 14 38.21 -68.54 -10.88
N GLN A 15 37.24 -69.15 -10.17
CA GLN A 15 36.19 -68.41 -9.47
C GLN A 15 36.74 -67.47 -8.38
N ARG A 16 37.74 -67.90 -7.61
CA ARG A 16 38.40 -67.04 -6.60
C ARG A 16 39.12 -65.86 -7.23
N ARG A 17 39.86 -66.07 -8.32
CA ARG A 17 40.54 -65.00 -9.06
C ARG A 17 39.55 -64.01 -9.68
N GLU A 18 38.42 -64.51 -10.19
CA GLU A 18 37.38 -63.66 -10.76
C GLU A 18 36.66 -62.85 -9.67
N ALA A 19 36.37 -63.46 -8.53
CA ALA A 19 35.82 -62.78 -7.36
C ALA A 19 36.79 -61.71 -6.83
N GLU A 20 38.08 -61.99 -6.74
CA GLU A 20 39.11 -61.01 -6.37
C GLU A 20 39.20 -59.85 -7.37
N ARG A 21 39.12 -60.12 -8.67
CA ARG A 21 39.10 -59.08 -9.71
C ARG A 21 37.87 -58.17 -9.56
N ARG A 22 36.69 -58.76 -9.40
CA ARG A 22 35.43 -58.04 -9.15
C ARG A 22 35.48 -57.22 -7.87
N ALA A 23 36.05 -57.77 -6.79
CA ALA A 23 36.21 -57.05 -5.52
C ALA A 23 37.18 -55.85 -5.65
N ARG A 24 38.29 -56.01 -6.38
CA ARG A 24 39.24 -54.91 -6.65
C ARG A 24 38.62 -53.82 -7.52
N GLU A 25 37.87 -54.20 -8.55
CA GLU A 25 37.14 -53.25 -9.41
C GLU A 25 36.07 -52.50 -8.61
N ALA A 26 35.29 -53.20 -7.78
CA ALA A 26 34.28 -52.59 -6.91
C ALA A 26 34.90 -51.62 -5.89
N ALA A 27 36.03 -51.98 -5.27
CA ALA A 27 36.75 -51.11 -4.34
C ALA A 27 37.31 -49.86 -5.04
N ARG A 28 37.83 -50.01 -6.27
CA ARG A 28 38.29 -48.87 -7.09
C ARG A 28 37.12 -47.92 -7.39
N LEU A 29 35.99 -48.47 -7.83
CA LEU A 29 34.79 -47.71 -8.16
C LEU A 29 34.19 -47.01 -6.93
N ALA A 30 34.20 -47.67 -5.77
CA ALA A 30 33.76 -47.09 -4.51
C ALA A 30 34.62 -45.88 -4.10
N LYS A 31 35.96 -46.01 -4.21
CA LYS A 31 36.90 -44.91 -3.92
C LYS A 31 36.75 -43.74 -4.90
N GLU A 32 36.50 -44.03 -6.17
CA GLU A 32 36.24 -43.02 -7.20
C GLU A 32 34.92 -42.26 -6.91
N ASN A 33 33.85 -43.00 -6.63
CA ASN A 33 32.56 -42.43 -6.25
C ASN A 33 32.65 -41.60 -4.95
N GLU A 34 33.41 -42.04 -3.96
CA GLU A 34 33.63 -41.29 -2.71
C GLU A 34 34.38 -39.98 -2.97
N ARG A 35 35.45 -40.01 -3.77
CA ARG A 35 36.17 -38.80 -4.20
C ARG A 35 35.27 -37.84 -4.97
N GLU A 36 34.42 -38.37 -5.84
CA GLU A 36 33.48 -37.55 -6.59
C GLU A 36 32.42 -36.91 -5.66
N ARG A 37 31.90 -37.66 -4.68
CA ARG A 37 30.98 -37.13 -3.66
C ARG A 37 31.65 -36.02 -2.85
N GLN A 38 32.88 -36.22 -2.40
CA GLN A 38 33.65 -35.21 -1.68
C GLN A 38 33.87 -33.96 -2.55
N ARG A 39 34.24 -34.12 -3.83
CA ARG A 39 34.40 -33.00 -4.76
C ARG A 39 33.10 -32.21 -4.93
N ARG A 40 31.99 -32.90 -5.21
CA ARG A 40 30.66 -32.27 -5.36
C ARG A 40 30.23 -31.54 -4.09
N HIS A 41 30.53 -32.10 -2.91
CA HIS A 41 30.26 -31.45 -1.63
C HIS A 41 31.06 -30.16 -1.46
N LEU A 42 32.37 -30.21 -1.72
CA LEU A 42 33.25 -29.03 -1.67
C LEU A 42 32.78 -27.94 -2.65
N GLU A 43 32.44 -28.30 -3.89
CA GLU A 43 31.92 -27.39 -4.91
C GLU A 43 30.60 -26.75 -4.45
N LYS A 44 29.69 -27.54 -3.88
CA LYS A 44 28.40 -27.05 -3.34
C LYS A 44 28.60 -26.06 -2.20
N GLN A 45 29.48 -26.36 -1.24
CA GLN A 45 29.75 -25.48 -0.11
C GLN A 45 30.44 -24.18 -0.55
N GLN A 46 31.38 -24.29 -1.49
CA GLN A 46 32.04 -23.14 -2.09
C GLN A 46 31.03 -22.23 -2.81
N ALA A 47 30.15 -22.81 -3.65
CA ALA A 47 29.10 -22.08 -4.32
C ALA A 47 28.11 -21.41 -3.34
N ALA A 48 27.78 -22.08 -2.23
CA ALA A 48 26.94 -21.50 -1.19
C ALA A 48 27.59 -20.27 -0.51
N ALA A 49 28.91 -20.33 -0.23
CA ALA A 49 29.66 -19.20 0.31
C ALA A 49 29.74 -18.03 -0.69
N GLU A 50 29.93 -18.32 -1.98
CA GLU A 50 29.93 -17.33 -3.06
C GLU A 50 28.56 -16.66 -3.21
N GLN A 51 27.47 -17.42 -3.15
CA GLN A 51 26.11 -16.85 -3.19
C GLN A 51 25.83 -15.92 -2.00
N LYS A 52 26.24 -16.31 -0.79
CA LYS A 52 26.12 -15.42 0.39
C LYS A 52 26.95 -14.15 0.22
N THR A 53 28.17 -14.27 -0.31
CA THR A 53 29.05 -13.13 -0.60
C THR A 53 28.44 -12.20 -1.66
N ALA A 54 27.85 -12.75 -2.72
CA ALA A 54 27.18 -11.99 -3.76
C ALA A 54 25.99 -11.20 -3.21
N LYS A 55 25.22 -11.75 -2.25
CA LYS A 55 24.14 -11.02 -1.57
C LYS A 55 24.67 -9.82 -0.78
N VAL A 56 25.77 -9.98 -0.05
CA VAL A 56 26.43 -8.87 0.67
C VAL A 56 26.93 -7.81 -0.31
N ALA A 57 27.58 -8.21 -1.40
CA ALA A 57 28.08 -7.30 -2.42
C ALA A 57 26.94 -6.49 -3.08
N LYS A 58 25.84 -7.17 -3.47
CA LYS A 58 24.66 -6.52 -4.03
C LYS A 58 24.06 -5.50 -3.05
N ARG A 59 23.99 -5.83 -1.76
CA ARG A 59 23.49 -4.90 -0.74
C ARG A 59 24.36 -3.63 -0.65
N ILE A 60 25.68 -3.77 -0.77
CA ILE A 60 26.59 -2.63 -0.78
C ILE A 60 26.44 -1.80 -2.04
N GLU A 61 26.27 -2.43 -3.18
CA GLU A 61 26.00 -1.75 -4.44
C GLU A 61 24.68 -0.96 -4.37
N GLU A 62 23.61 -1.54 -3.83
CA GLU A 62 22.34 -0.82 -3.59
C GLU A 62 22.54 0.44 -2.75
N ILE A 63 23.36 0.38 -1.70
CA ILE A 63 23.69 1.53 -0.84
C ILE A 63 24.56 2.56 -1.58
N ASP A 64 25.59 2.10 -2.29
CA ASP A 64 26.53 2.97 -3.01
C ASP A 64 25.86 3.70 -4.19
N GLN A 65 24.76 3.16 -4.72
CA GLN A 65 23.98 3.73 -5.82
C GLN A 65 22.87 4.71 -5.39
N ILE A 66 22.60 4.88 -4.08
CA ILE A 66 21.47 5.69 -3.59
C ILE A 66 21.38 7.08 -4.23
N LEU A 67 22.51 7.77 -4.35
CA LEU A 67 22.56 9.11 -4.94
C LEU A 67 22.53 9.07 -6.46
N VAL A 68 23.35 8.22 -7.08
CA VAL A 68 23.50 8.20 -8.55
C VAL A 68 22.25 7.66 -9.25
N SER A 69 21.51 6.74 -8.60
CA SER A 69 20.30 6.16 -9.17
C SER A 69 19.22 7.22 -9.44
N VAL A 70 19.15 8.26 -8.61
CA VAL A 70 18.11 9.28 -8.73
C VAL A 70 18.39 10.30 -9.83
N LEU A 71 19.66 10.51 -10.19
CA LEU A 71 20.08 11.49 -11.20
C LEU A 71 19.54 11.19 -12.61
N ARG A 72 19.09 9.95 -12.85
CA ARG A 72 18.50 9.50 -14.13
C ARG A 72 16.98 9.55 -14.14
N VAL A 73 16.36 9.81 -12.99
CA VAL A 73 14.91 9.85 -12.84
C VAL A 73 14.42 11.22 -13.28
N ARG A 74 13.38 11.25 -14.11
CA ARG A 74 12.74 12.51 -14.50
C ARG A 74 12.12 13.15 -13.26
N PRO A 75 12.38 14.44 -12.98
CA PRO A 75 11.74 15.12 -11.86
C PRO A 75 10.22 15.08 -11.99
N LEU A 76 9.58 14.98 -10.84
CA LEU A 76 8.13 14.99 -10.74
C LEU A 76 7.59 16.35 -11.19
N ALA A 77 6.51 16.35 -11.95
CA ALA A 77 5.84 17.56 -12.42
C ALA A 77 4.32 17.37 -12.32
N PHE A 78 3.58 18.46 -12.14
CA PHE A 78 2.10 18.44 -12.05
C PHE A 78 1.46 17.69 -13.23
N ASP A 79 1.93 17.90 -14.46
CA ASP A 79 1.35 17.25 -15.64
C ASP A 79 1.47 15.72 -15.61
N GLN A 80 2.46 15.18 -14.89
CA GLN A 80 2.64 13.72 -14.73
C GLN A 80 1.65 13.13 -13.71
N MET A 81 1.04 13.96 -12.86
CA MET A 81 0.08 13.52 -11.85
C MET A 81 -1.38 13.56 -12.35
N LYS A 82 -1.63 14.08 -13.55
CA LYS A 82 -2.99 14.15 -14.11
C LYS A 82 -3.55 12.75 -14.34
N ALA A 83 -4.77 12.52 -13.87
CA ALA A 83 -5.52 11.30 -14.09
C ALA A 83 -5.88 11.16 -15.57
N VAL A 84 -5.60 9.98 -16.12
CA VAL A 84 -6.04 9.58 -17.46
C VAL A 84 -7.22 8.62 -17.27
N PRO A 85 -8.42 8.93 -17.82
CA PRO A 85 -9.58 8.07 -17.65
C PRO A 85 -9.34 6.71 -18.31
N SER A 86 -9.62 5.63 -17.57
CA SER A 86 -9.56 4.28 -18.11
C SER A 86 -10.72 4.06 -19.07
N THR A 87 -10.40 3.90 -20.36
CA THR A 87 -11.37 3.71 -21.44
C THR A 87 -11.12 2.36 -22.12
N GLN A 88 -11.44 1.27 -21.42
CA GLN A 88 -11.45 -0.04 -22.09
C GLN A 88 -12.54 -0.06 -23.16
N PRO A 89 -12.29 -0.59 -24.36
CA PRO A 89 -13.32 -0.69 -25.40
C PRO A 89 -14.53 -1.51 -24.95
N PHE A 90 -15.74 -1.13 -25.40
CA PHE A 90 -16.95 -1.92 -25.16
C PHE A 90 -16.86 -3.28 -25.85
N ASP A 91 -16.96 -4.35 -25.06
CA ASP A 91 -17.06 -5.73 -25.55
C ASP A 91 -18.43 -6.33 -25.18
N PRO A 92 -19.36 -6.48 -26.15
CA PRO A 92 -20.67 -7.09 -25.89
C PRO A 92 -20.63 -8.62 -25.83
N GLY A 93 -19.49 -9.26 -26.09
CA GLY A 93 -19.34 -10.71 -26.13
C GLY A 93 -20.40 -11.39 -27.00
N ARG A 94 -21.08 -12.41 -26.44
CA ARG A 94 -22.12 -13.19 -27.15
C ARG A 94 -23.36 -12.36 -27.52
N MET A 95 -23.64 -11.29 -26.78
CA MET A 95 -24.76 -10.40 -27.11
C MET A 95 -24.51 -9.60 -28.39
N GLY A 96 -23.26 -9.46 -28.84
CA GLY A 96 -22.95 -8.79 -30.10
C GLY A 96 -23.26 -9.61 -31.35
N VAL A 97 -23.54 -10.91 -31.21
CA VAL A 97 -23.76 -11.84 -32.33
C VAL A 97 -25.26 -12.16 -32.43
N ALA A 98 -25.86 -11.89 -33.59
CA ALA A 98 -27.27 -12.22 -33.85
C ALA A 98 -27.49 -13.74 -33.95
N GLU A 99 -28.58 -14.24 -33.34
CA GLU A 99 -28.96 -15.65 -33.45
C GLU A 99 -29.46 -15.95 -34.87
N ARG A 100 -29.00 -17.04 -35.48
CA ARG A 100 -29.44 -17.43 -36.83
C ARG A 100 -30.95 -17.71 -36.83
N PRO A 101 -31.70 -17.21 -37.82
CA PRO A 101 -33.14 -17.47 -37.90
C PRO A 101 -33.43 -18.95 -38.17
N PRO A 102 -34.58 -19.47 -37.72
CA PRO A 102 -35.00 -20.84 -38.01
C PRO A 102 -35.10 -21.06 -39.51
N ASP A 103 -34.53 -22.16 -39.99
CA ASP A 103 -34.57 -22.56 -41.40
C ASP A 103 -35.63 -23.64 -41.61
N TRP A 104 -36.58 -23.40 -42.51
CA TRP A 104 -37.65 -24.35 -42.85
C TRP A 104 -37.09 -25.72 -43.28
N GLY A 105 -35.91 -25.76 -43.89
CA GLY A 105 -35.25 -27.00 -44.31
C GLY A 105 -35.01 -27.99 -43.17
N GLN A 106 -34.92 -27.52 -41.92
CA GLN A 106 -34.72 -28.35 -40.73
C GLN A 106 -36.03 -28.97 -40.19
N PHE A 107 -37.19 -28.43 -40.62
CA PHE A 107 -38.51 -28.83 -40.16
C PHE A 107 -39.31 -29.59 -41.23
N ALA A 108 -38.96 -29.40 -42.51
CA ALA A 108 -39.66 -29.97 -43.64
C ALA A 108 -39.67 -31.53 -43.57
N PRO A 109 -40.84 -32.18 -43.57
CA PRO A 109 -40.91 -33.63 -43.60
C PRO A 109 -40.42 -34.17 -44.95
N PRO A 110 -39.85 -35.38 -44.99
CA PRO A 110 -39.41 -35.99 -46.24
C PRO A 110 -40.60 -36.17 -47.19
N THR A 111 -40.41 -35.82 -48.46
CA THR A 111 -41.46 -35.94 -49.47
C THR A 111 -41.77 -37.42 -49.73
N PRO A 112 -43.05 -37.82 -49.84
CA PRO A 112 -43.41 -39.22 -50.06
C PRO A 112 -42.99 -39.66 -51.47
N SER A 113 -42.24 -40.77 -51.56
CA SER A 113 -41.79 -41.36 -52.83
C SER A 113 -42.34 -42.78 -53.04
N GLY A 114 -42.58 -43.15 -54.30
CA GLY A 114 -42.99 -44.51 -54.70
C GLY A 114 -44.32 -45.00 -54.10
N LEU A 115 -44.38 -46.30 -53.78
CA LEU A 115 -45.57 -47.04 -53.32
C LEU A 115 -46.18 -46.50 -52.01
N SER A 116 -45.47 -45.63 -51.27
CA SER A 116 -45.94 -45.00 -50.03
C SER A 116 -47.13 -44.05 -50.24
N LYS A 117 -47.29 -43.45 -51.44
CA LYS A 117 -48.43 -42.58 -51.78
C LYS A 117 -49.77 -43.32 -51.85
N ILE A 118 -49.74 -44.61 -52.20
CA ILE A 118 -50.94 -45.42 -52.50
C ILE A 118 -51.58 -45.98 -51.21
N PHE A 119 -50.82 -46.13 -50.12
CA PHE A 119 -51.32 -46.62 -48.82
C PHE A 119 -51.48 -45.52 -47.77
N GLY A 120 -52.20 -44.44 -48.09
CA GLY A 120 -52.50 -43.36 -47.13
C GLY A 120 -51.31 -42.49 -46.72
N GLY A 121 -50.17 -42.59 -47.42
CA GLY A 121 -48.98 -41.77 -47.15
C GLY A 121 -49.17 -40.29 -47.46
N GLN A 122 -50.09 -39.92 -48.36
CA GLN A 122 -50.37 -38.52 -48.70
C GLN A 122 -51.04 -37.78 -47.54
N SER A 123 -52.09 -38.34 -46.94
CA SER A 123 -52.74 -37.76 -45.74
C SER A 123 -51.82 -37.73 -44.52
N ARG A 124 -50.92 -38.73 -44.37
CA ARG A 124 -49.88 -38.73 -43.32
C ARG A 124 -48.84 -37.64 -43.54
N TYR A 125 -48.42 -37.42 -44.79
CA TYR A 125 -47.51 -36.33 -45.16
C TYR A 125 -48.13 -34.96 -44.94
N GLU A 126 -49.40 -34.76 -45.31
CA GLU A 126 -50.14 -33.51 -45.05
C GLU A 126 -50.24 -33.20 -43.55
N ARG A 127 -50.57 -34.20 -42.72
CA ARG A 127 -50.58 -34.06 -41.27
C ARG A 127 -49.19 -33.73 -40.71
N SER A 128 -48.15 -34.45 -41.16
CA SER A 128 -46.77 -34.18 -40.75
C SER A 128 -46.27 -32.81 -41.21
N LEU A 129 -46.73 -32.32 -42.36
CA LEU A 129 -46.42 -30.99 -42.89
C LEU A 129 -47.09 -29.90 -42.05
N GLN A 130 -48.35 -30.11 -41.64
CA GLN A 130 -49.07 -29.18 -40.76
C GLN A 130 -48.42 -29.12 -39.37
N GLU A 131 -48.05 -30.27 -38.80
CA GLU A 131 -47.31 -30.34 -37.53
C GLU A 131 -45.90 -29.72 -37.65
N ALA A 132 -45.19 -29.93 -38.77
CA ALA A 132 -43.92 -29.28 -39.05
C ALA A 132 -44.04 -27.75 -39.16
N ARG A 133 -45.08 -27.24 -39.85
CA ARG A 133 -45.38 -25.81 -39.92
C ARG A 133 -45.67 -25.23 -38.54
N GLY A 134 -46.52 -25.88 -37.74
CA GLY A 134 -46.79 -25.43 -36.37
C GLY A 134 -45.54 -25.38 -35.49
N ARG A 135 -44.62 -26.35 -35.62
CA ARG A 135 -43.33 -26.33 -34.92
C ARG A 135 -42.42 -25.20 -35.42
N PHE A 136 -42.34 -24.99 -36.74
CA PHE A 136 -41.56 -23.91 -37.34
C PHE A 136 -42.09 -22.53 -36.93
N ASP A 137 -43.40 -22.30 -37.00
CA ASP A 137 -44.04 -21.04 -36.61
C ASP A 137 -43.80 -20.73 -35.13
N ASN A 138 -43.89 -21.76 -34.26
CA ASN A 138 -43.54 -21.63 -32.85
C ASN A 138 -42.05 -21.29 -32.66
N GLU A 139 -41.14 -21.96 -33.38
CA GLU A 139 -39.70 -21.66 -33.28
C GLU A 139 -39.37 -20.25 -33.80
N VAL A 140 -39.98 -19.79 -34.89
CA VAL A 140 -39.86 -18.41 -35.40
C VAL A 140 -40.34 -17.41 -34.35
N ALA A 141 -41.48 -17.68 -33.70
CA ALA A 141 -41.99 -16.82 -32.62
C ALA A 141 -41.06 -16.82 -31.40
N GLN A 142 -40.46 -17.96 -31.04
CA GLN A 142 -39.50 -18.05 -29.95
C GLN A 142 -38.18 -17.36 -30.27
N HIS A 143 -37.62 -17.57 -31.48
CA HIS A 143 -36.44 -16.87 -31.99
C HIS A 143 -36.64 -15.35 -31.95
N ARG A 144 -37.79 -14.85 -32.43
CA ARG A 144 -38.10 -13.43 -32.37
C ARG A 144 -38.08 -12.88 -30.94
N LYS A 145 -38.65 -13.61 -29.97
CA LYS A 145 -38.60 -13.21 -28.56
C LYS A 145 -37.18 -13.21 -27.99
N ARG A 146 -36.35 -14.19 -28.36
CA ARG A 146 -34.94 -14.26 -27.93
C ARG A 146 -34.13 -13.11 -28.52
N GLU A 147 -34.35 -12.78 -29.79
CA GLU A 147 -33.66 -11.69 -30.46
C GLU A 147 -34.08 -10.32 -29.91
N GLU A 148 -35.37 -10.09 -29.65
CA GLU A 148 -35.86 -8.88 -28.99
C GLU A 148 -35.25 -8.73 -27.58
N LYS A 149 -35.12 -9.84 -26.83
CA LYS A 149 -34.46 -9.85 -25.52
C LYS A 149 -32.96 -9.53 -25.65
N ARG A 150 -32.24 -10.16 -26.60
CA ARG A 150 -30.81 -9.92 -26.84
C ARG A 150 -30.54 -8.46 -27.18
N LEU A 151 -31.36 -7.85 -28.04
CA LEU A 151 -31.22 -6.43 -28.40
C LEU A 151 -31.45 -5.52 -27.18
N ARG A 152 -32.47 -5.77 -26.36
CA ARG A 152 -32.69 -5.00 -25.12
C ARG A 152 -31.54 -5.13 -24.13
N GLU A 153 -30.98 -6.34 -23.97
CA GLU A 153 -29.81 -6.58 -23.11
C GLU A 153 -28.57 -5.90 -23.66
N LEU A 154 -28.36 -5.92 -24.98
CA LEU A 154 -27.26 -5.23 -25.65
C LEU A 154 -27.35 -3.71 -25.50
N ASP A 155 -28.53 -3.12 -25.70
CA ASP A 155 -28.78 -1.69 -25.51
C ASP A 155 -28.57 -1.27 -24.05
N ALA A 156 -29.05 -2.08 -23.09
CA ALA A 156 -28.85 -1.84 -21.67
C ALA A 156 -27.36 -1.94 -21.29
N ALA A 157 -26.64 -2.94 -21.82
CA ALA A 157 -25.21 -3.11 -21.61
C ALA A 157 -24.41 -1.93 -22.20
N ARG A 158 -24.78 -1.47 -23.40
CA ARG A 158 -24.14 -0.31 -24.03
C ARG A 158 -24.39 0.96 -23.23
N ALA A 159 -25.62 1.21 -22.80
CA ALA A 159 -25.94 2.37 -21.96
C ALA A 159 -25.24 2.32 -20.59
N ALA A 160 -25.06 1.13 -20.00
CA ALA A 160 -24.30 0.97 -18.76
C ALA A 160 -22.82 1.27 -18.97
N TYR A 161 -22.23 0.78 -20.07
CA TYR A 161 -20.86 1.09 -20.46
C TYR A 161 -20.67 2.60 -20.70
N ASP A 162 -21.55 3.24 -21.46
CA ASP A 162 -21.45 4.68 -21.74
C ASP A 162 -21.54 5.50 -20.44
N ARG A 163 -22.40 5.11 -19.49
CA ARG A 163 -22.46 5.73 -18.15
C ARG A 163 -21.18 5.52 -17.35
N GLN A 164 -20.58 4.34 -17.41
CA GLN A 164 -19.32 4.04 -16.72
C GLN A 164 -18.17 4.88 -17.26
N ILE A 165 -18.08 5.00 -18.59
CA ILE A 165 -17.05 5.83 -19.25
C ILE A 165 -17.26 7.31 -18.91
N ALA A 166 -18.50 7.81 -18.96
CA ALA A 166 -18.81 9.19 -18.57
C ALA A 166 -18.42 9.46 -17.11
N ALA A 167 -18.80 8.58 -16.18
CA ALA A 167 -18.41 8.72 -14.77
C ALA A 167 -16.89 8.69 -14.56
N ALA A 168 -16.17 7.84 -15.30
CA ALA A 168 -14.70 7.79 -15.24
C ALA A 168 -14.06 9.07 -15.81
N MET A 169 -14.60 9.63 -16.89
CA MET A 169 -14.16 10.91 -17.46
C MET A 169 -14.43 12.08 -16.52
N ASP A 170 -15.64 12.17 -15.96
CA ASP A 170 -16.03 13.23 -15.03
C ASP A 170 -15.17 13.20 -13.76
N LYS A 171 -14.91 12.00 -13.23
CA LYS A 171 -14.00 11.83 -12.10
C LYS A 171 -12.58 12.30 -12.44
N ALA A 172 -12.02 11.85 -13.57
CA ALA A 172 -10.69 12.26 -13.99
C ALA A 172 -10.61 13.79 -14.22
N ALA A 173 -11.66 14.40 -14.76
CA ALA A 173 -11.75 15.84 -14.94
C ALA A 173 -11.79 16.59 -13.59
N ALA A 174 -12.56 16.10 -12.61
CA ALA A 174 -12.62 16.67 -11.27
C ALA A 174 -11.27 16.57 -10.53
N ASP A 175 -10.63 15.39 -10.56
CA ASP A 175 -9.31 15.17 -9.96
C ASP A 175 -8.25 16.08 -10.62
N ASN A 176 -8.28 16.22 -11.95
CA ASN A 176 -7.38 17.11 -12.68
C ASN A 176 -7.62 18.59 -12.38
N ALA A 177 -8.87 19.01 -12.19
CA ALA A 177 -9.20 20.38 -11.81
C ALA A 177 -8.68 20.74 -10.41
N GLN A 178 -8.79 19.81 -9.45
CA GLN A 178 -8.20 19.99 -8.12
C GLN A 178 -6.68 20.12 -8.20
N LEU A 179 -6.03 19.31 -9.03
CA LEU A 179 -4.59 19.38 -9.24
C LEU A 179 -4.16 20.69 -9.91
N ASP A 180 -4.94 21.21 -10.86
CA ASP A 180 -4.69 22.51 -11.50
C ASP A 180 -4.86 23.67 -10.51
N GLN A 181 -5.79 23.56 -9.55
CA GLN A 181 -5.89 24.52 -8.44
C GLN A 181 -4.65 24.45 -7.54
N LEU A 182 -4.22 23.25 -7.12
CA LEU A 182 -3.01 23.06 -6.31
C LEU A 182 -1.76 23.60 -7.02
N ARG A 183 -1.66 23.42 -8.34
CA ARG A 183 -0.59 24.01 -9.15
C ARG A 183 -0.60 25.54 -9.08
N THR A 184 -1.78 26.15 -9.17
CA THR A 184 -1.92 27.60 -9.07
C THR A 184 -1.51 28.09 -7.67
N GLU A 185 -1.91 27.38 -6.62
CA GLU A 185 -1.51 27.69 -5.24
C GLU A 185 0.01 27.54 -5.04
N PHE A 186 0.60 26.49 -5.63
CA PHE A 186 2.06 26.26 -5.64
C PHE A 186 2.81 27.38 -6.38
N ASP A 187 2.37 27.77 -7.57
CA ASP A 187 2.99 28.84 -8.37
C ASP A 187 2.90 30.21 -7.67
N ASN A 188 1.93 30.39 -6.77
CA ASN A 188 1.80 31.57 -5.91
C ASN A 188 2.58 31.44 -4.58
N GLY A 189 3.31 30.35 -4.36
CA GLY A 189 4.10 30.13 -3.15
C GLY A 189 3.28 29.89 -1.88
N GLN A 190 2.07 29.36 -1.99
CA GLN A 190 1.25 29.04 -0.81
C GLN A 190 1.87 27.88 -0.01
N PRO A 191 2.09 28.02 1.31
CA PRO A 191 2.83 27.03 2.10
C PRO A 191 2.31 25.61 1.98
N GLU A 192 1.01 25.40 2.13
CA GLU A 192 0.40 24.07 2.11
C GLU A 192 0.59 23.38 0.74
N ALA A 193 0.53 24.13 -0.35
CA ALA A 193 0.72 23.60 -1.70
C ALA A 193 2.19 23.26 -1.99
N VAL A 194 3.13 24.10 -1.54
CA VAL A 194 4.58 23.86 -1.67
C VAL A 194 5.01 22.65 -0.85
N GLU A 195 4.55 22.57 0.41
CA GLU A 195 4.79 21.45 1.31
C GLU A 195 4.22 20.15 0.75
N TRP A 196 2.97 20.18 0.26
CA TRP A 196 2.33 19.03 -0.36
C TRP A 196 3.09 18.55 -1.60
N PHE A 197 3.52 19.46 -2.48
CA PHE A 197 4.25 19.09 -3.69
C PHE A 197 5.63 18.51 -3.35
N ALA A 198 6.37 19.13 -2.42
CA ALA A 198 7.65 18.62 -1.96
C ALA A 198 7.49 17.24 -1.29
N ALA A 199 6.42 17.01 -0.51
CA ALA A 199 6.09 15.69 0.01
C ALA A 199 5.85 14.69 -1.13
N LYS A 200 5.11 15.06 -2.19
CA LYS A 200 4.91 14.16 -3.34
C LYS A 200 6.20 13.83 -4.08
N VAL A 201 7.16 14.76 -4.15
CA VAL A 201 8.51 14.48 -4.66
C VAL A 201 9.19 13.41 -3.81
N LEU A 202 9.15 13.54 -2.48
CA LEU A 202 9.79 12.58 -1.56
C LEU A 202 9.06 11.23 -1.48
N ASP A 203 7.73 11.20 -1.61
CA ASP A 203 6.93 9.97 -1.71
C ASP A 203 7.34 9.12 -2.92
N GLY A 204 7.73 9.77 -4.03
CA GLY A 204 8.24 9.11 -5.22
C GLY A 204 9.66 8.55 -5.09
N SER A 205 10.37 8.90 -4.01
CA SER A 205 11.77 8.53 -3.82
C SER A 205 11.95 7.05 -3.48
N VAL A 206 12.72 6.33 -4.30
CA VAL A 206 12.97 4.89 -4.14
C VAL A 206 14.19 4.60 -3.26
N TYR A 207 13.96 4.14 -2.03
CA TYR A 207 14.98 3.64 -1.11
C TYR A 207 14.88 2.10 -0.93
N PRO A 208 15.96 1.44 -0.47
CA PRO A 208 15.89 0.05 -0.02
C PRO A 208 14.75 -0.18 0.97
N LYS A 209 14.14 -1.37 0.95
CA LYS A 209 12.89 -1.66 1.69
C LYS A 209 13.00 -1.48 3.20
N ASP A 210 14.20 -1.66 3.75
CA ASP A 210 14.50 -1.59 5.17
C ASP A 210 14.94 -0.18 5.62
N PHE A 211 14.99 0.78 4.70
CA PHE A 211 15.26 2.17 5.05
C PHE A 211 13.99 2.85 5.58
N PRO A 212 14.13 3.71 6.61
CA PRO A 212 13.04 4.57 7.02
C PRO A 212 12.65 5.51 5.87
N ARG A 213 11.36 5.86 5.83
CA ARG A 213 10.77 6.78 4.85
C ARG A 213 9.95 7.88 5.51
N LEU A 214 10.20 8.11 6.79
CA LEU A 214 9.50 9.13 7.55
C LEU A 214 10.22 10.45 7.37
N TYR A 215 9.46 11.45 6.95
CA TYR A 215 9.95 12.80 6.77
C TYR A 215 8.86 13.81 7.13
N GLN A 216 9.27 15.05 7.37
CA GLN A 216 8.39 16.20 7.50
C GLN A 216 8.94 17.33 6.65
N VAL A 217 8.04 18.14 6.12
CA VAL A 217 8.37 19.28 5.28
C VAL A 217 7.65 20.50 5.84
N ALA A 218 8.34 21.64 5.89
CA ALA A 218 7.75 22.94 6.17
C ALA A 218 8.33 23.98 5.20
N TYR A 219 7.48 24.80 4.60
CA TYR A 219 7.89 25.87 3.70
C TYR A 219 7.78 27.22 4.40
N ARG A 220 8.79 28.08 4.22
CA ARG A 220 8.81 29.43 4.79
C ARG A 220 8.78 30.45 3.65
N PRO A 221 7.59 30.99 3.31
CA PRO A 221 7.43 31.87 2.16
C PRO A 221 8.22 33.16 2.28
N GLU A 222 8.53 33.63 3.49
CA GLU A 222 9.28 34.86 3.71
C GLU A 222 10.75 34.75 3.27
N ASN A 223 11.31 33.53 3.30
CA ASN A 223 12.71 33.25 2.98
C ASN A 223 12.88 32.38 1.73
N HIS A 224 11.77 31.97 1.09
CA HIS A 224 11.77 31.02 -0.03
C HIS A 224 12.56 29.74 0.26
N ASP A 225 12.48 29.23 1.49
CA ASP A 225 13.20 28.03 1.88
C ASP A 225 12.32 26.93 2.47
N LEU A 226 12.78 25.70 2.24
CA LEU A 226 12.09 24.50 2.62
C LEU A 226 12.90 23.76 3.70
N VAL A 227 12.29 23.53 4.85
CA VAL A 227 12.87 22.72 5.92
C VAL A 227 12.37 21.29 5.78
N VAL A 228 13.30 20.34 5.66
CA VAL A 228 13.03 18.91 5.56
C VAL A 228 13.65 18.19 6.75
N GLU A 229 12.82 17.60 7.58
CA GLU A 229 13.24 16.70 8.66
C GLU A 229 13.11 15.26 8.16
N PHE A 230 14.19 14.50 8.11
CA PHE A 230 14.23 13.17 7.50
C PHE A 230 14.77 12.13 8.49
N GLU A 231 14.10 10.99 8.61
CA GLU A 231 14.62 9.87 9.41
C GLU A 231 15.73 9.14 8.64
N LEU A 232 16.94 9.16 9.20
CA LEU A 232 18.12 8.54 8.62
C LEU A 232 18.13 7.02 8.83
N PRO A 233 18.69 6.24 7.89
CA PRO A 233 18.88 4.82 8.09
C PRO A 233 19.82 4.56 9.27
N PRO A 234 19.58 3.52 10.09
CA PRO A 234 20.47 3.16 11.18
C PRO A 234 21.79 2.59 10.65
N GLN A 235 22.82 2.57 11.49
CA GLN A 235 24.13 2.02 11.14
C GLN A 235 24.06 0.53 10.71
N SER A 236 23.11 -0.22 11.26
CA SER A 236 22.85 -1.62 10.87
C SER A 236 22.48 -1.80 9.40
N ALA A 237 22.13 -0.71 8.69
CA ALA A 237 21.95 -0.74 7.24
C ALA A 237 23.24 -1.12 6.49
N ILE A 238 24.42 -0.86 7.06
CA ILE A 238 25.72 -1.29 6.53
C ILE A 238 26.06 -2.69 7.07
N PRO A 239 26.17 -3.72 6.21
CA PRO A 239 26.63 -5.04 6.63
C PRO A 239 27.97 -4.99 7.38
N ASP A 240 28.03 -5.67 8.52
CA ASP A 240 29.25 -5.88 9.34
C ASP A 240 30.15 -6.99 8.76
N VAL A 241 29.62 -7.79 7.84
CA VAL A 241 30.34 -8.84 7.11
C VAL A 241 30.70 -8.35 5.71
N ARG A 242 31.95 -8.61 5.28
CA ARG A 242 32.43 -8.31 3.91
C ARG A 242 32.05 -9.40 2.90
N GLY A 243 31.97 -10.64 3.36
CA GLY A 243 31.65 -11.81 2.55
C GLY A 243 31.72 -13.08 3.38
N TYR A 244 31.63 -14.22 2.74
CA TYR A 244 31.66 -15.53 3.39
C TYR A 244 32.71 -16.41 2.73
N LYS A 245 33.40 -17.22 3.54
CA LYS A 245 34.42 -18.15 3.06
C LYS A 245 34.14 -19.55 3.60
N TYR A 246 34.19 -20.53 2.72
CA TYR A 246 34.10 -21.93 3.13
C TYR A 246 35.41 -22.40 3.74
N VAL A 247 35.35 -22.97 4.94
CA VAL A 247 36.48 -23.50 5.71
C VAL A 247 36.44 -25.02 5.70
N LYS A 248 37.22 -25.60 4.77
CA LYS A 248 37.31 -27.05 4.53
C LYS A 248 37.61 -27.88 5.77
N ALA A 249 38.42 -27.35 6.70
CA ALA A 249 38.82 -28.08 7.89
C ALA A 249 37.67 -28.39 8.85
N ARG A 250 36.63 -27.54 8.90
CA ARG A 250 35.44 -27.70 9.75
C ARG A 250 34.15 -27.96 8.98
N ASP A 251 34.23 -28.01 7.65
CA ASP A 251 33.07 -28.10 6.75
C ASP A 251 31.98 -27.04 7.03
N ASP A 252 32.41 -25.79 7.23
CA ASP A 252 31.51 -24.67 7.59
C ASP A 252 31.79 -23.42 6.77
N ILE A 253 30.82 -22.51 6.71
CA ILE A 253 30.89 -21.23 6.00
C ILE A 253 30.99 -20.09 7.01
N ASP A 254 32.18 -19.54 7.15
CA ASP A 254 32.46 -18.47 8.11
C ASP A 254 32.21 -17.09 7.49
N PRO A 255 31.66 -16.13 8.26
CA PRO A 255 31.64 -14.74 7.87
C PRO A 255 33.06 -14.15 7.91
N VAL A 256 33.40 -13.35 6.91
CA VAL A 256 34.61 -12.53 6.89
C VAL A 256 34.23 -11.14 7.39
N PRO A 257 34.67 -10.72 8.59
CA PRO A 257 34.26 -9.44 9.17
C PRO A 257 34.75 -8.27 8.31
N ARG A 258 33.92 -7.23 8.22
CA ARG A 258 34.30 -5.94 7.65
C ARG A 258 35.01 -5.11 8.73
N PRO A 259 36.15 -4.47 8.43
CA PRO A 259 36.80 -3.56 9.37
C PRO A 259 35.85 -2.43 9.84
N GLN A 260 35.84 -2.13 11.13
CA GLN A 260 34.97 -1.09 11.69
C GLN A 260 35.23 0.31 11.07
N THR A 261 36.46 0.59 10.66
CA THR A 261 36.82 1.83 9.94
C THR A 261 36.09 1.92 8.60
N GLU A 262 35.99 0.83 7.86
CA GLU A 262 35.25 0.76 6.60
C GLU A 262 33.74 0.93 6.84
N VAL A 263 33.19 0.32 7.89
CA VAL A 263 31.78 0.49 8.29
C VAL A 263 31.48 1.96 8.58
N LYS A 264 32.31 2.62 9.40
CA LYS A 264 32.16 4.05 9.74
C LYS A 264 32.21 4.95 8.51
N GLN A 265 33.17 4.73 7.61
CA GLN A 265 33.30 5.50 6.37
C GLN A 265 32.10 5.31 5.44
N ARG A 266 31.62 4.07 5.28
CA ARG A 266 30.44 3.76 4.46
C ARG A 266 29.17 4.36 5.05
N TYR A 267 29.02 4.34 6.37
CA TYR A 267 27.87 4.95 7.02
C TYR A 267 27.86 6.47 6.85
N ALA A 268 28.99 7.15 7.06
CA ALA A 268 29.10 8.58 6.81
C ALA A 268 28.78 8.95 5.35
N LYS A 269 29.28 8.15 4.38
CA LYS A 269 28.94 8.31 2.96
C LYS A 269 27.45 8.11 2.71
N LEU A 270 26.84 7.10 3.33
CA LEU A 270 25.40 6.83 3.20
C LEU A 270 24.56 8.04 3.68
N LEU A 271 24.84 8.59 4.86
CA LEU A 271 24.12 9.76 5.38
C LEU A 271 24.26 10.96 4.42
N ALA A 272 25.47 11.17 3.90
CA ALA A 272 25.71 12.22 2.90
C ALA A 272 24.93 11.99 1.60
N CYS A 273 24.90 10.75 1.09
CA CYS A 273 24.11 10.40 -0.09
C CYS A 273 22.62 10.66 0.12
N VAL A 274 22.06 10.35 1.30
CA VAL A 274 20.64 10.59 1.61
C VAL A 274 20.35 12.09 1.56
N ALA A 275 21.14 12.92 2.25
CA ALA A 275 20.93 14.37 2.24
C ALA A 275 21.06 14.99 0.85
N LEU A 276 22.14 14.70 0.12
CA LEU A 276 22.36 15.24 -1.24
C LEU A 276 21.28 14.78 -2.21
N ARG A 277 20.78 13.55 -2.06
CA ARG A 277 19.68 13.04 -2.85
C ARG A 277 18.40 13.81 -2.57
N THR A 278 18.03 14.02 -1.30
CA THR A 278 16.85 14.80 -0.92
C THR A 278 16.91 16.23 -1.48
N LEU A 279 18.07 16.89 -1.34
CA LEU A 279 18.31 18.22 -1.93
C LEU A 279 18.13 18.20 -3.45
N HIS A 280 18.73 17.21 -4.13
CA HIS A 280 18.63 17.07 -5.58
C HIS A 280 17.19 16.85 -6.05
N GLU A 281 16.45 15.94 -5.42
CA GLU A 281 15.08 15.60 -5.82
C GLU A 281 14.15 16.82 -5.75
N ILE A 282 14.25 17.60 -4.67
CA ILE A 282 13.43 18.79 -4.46
C ILE A 282 13.86 19.91 -5.39
N PHE A 283 15.16 20.23 -5.48
CA PHE A 283 15.64 21.28 -6.38
C PHE A 283 15.34 20.97 -7.84
N ALA A 284 15.45 19.70 -8.28
CA ALA A 284 15.17 19.33 -9.66
C ALA A 284 13.66 19.38 -10.01
N ALA A 285 12.78 19.22 -9.02
CA ALA A 285 11.32 19.22 -9.21
C ALA A 285 10.66 20.60 -9.00
N THR A 286 11.38 21.56 -8.41
CA THR A 286 10.82 22.87 -8.03
C THR A 286 11.57 24.03 -8.68
N PRO A 287 10.87 25.12 -9.05
CA PRO A 287 11.53 26.31 -9.60
C PRO A 287 12.23 27.12 -8.51
N GLY A 288 13.29 27.83 -8.90
CA GLY A 288 14.03 28.73 -8.00
C GLY A 288 13.21 29.90 -7.45
N SER A 289 12.16 30.33 -8.15
CA SER A 289 11.24 31.38 -7.67
C SER A 289 10.35 30.96 -6.50
N ILE A 290 10.26 29.65 -6.22
CA ILE A 290 9.50 29.11 -5.09
C ILE A 290 10.46 28.62 -4.02
N ILE A 291 11.45 27.80 -4.39
CA ILE A 291 12.44 27.26 -3.45
C ILE A 291 13.84 27.71 -3.86
N GLU A 292 14.37 28.70 -3.14
CA GLU A 292 15.73 29.24 -3.28
C GLU A 292 16.74 28.46 -2.42
N ALA A 293 16.32 27.94 -1.26
CA ALA A 293 17.18 27.15 -0.39
C ALA A 293 16.43 25.99 0.28
N ILE A 294 17.18 24.96 0.70
CA ILE A 294 16.65 23.83 1.46
C ILE A 294 17.51 23.63 2.70
N VAL A 295 16.84 23.45 3.85
CA VAL A 295 17.45 22.99 5.09
C VAL A 295 17.08 21.55 5.31
N PHE A 296 18.05 20.64 5.18
CA PHE A 296 17.87 19.23 5.47
C PHE A 296 18.38 18.92 6.88
N ASN A 297 17.52 18.36 7.72
CA ASN A 297 17.84 17.84 9.04
C ASN A 297 17.63 16.33 9.05
N GLY A 298 18.71 15.59 9.26
CA GLY A 298 18.70 14.14 9.37
C GLY A 298 18.75 13.70 10.83
N ARG A 299 17.71 13.01 11.29
CA ARG A 299 17.61 12.48 12.65
C ARG A 299 17.52 10.96 12.66
N LEU A 300 17.99 10.34 13.73
CA LEU A 300 17.91 8.89 13.89
C LEU A 300 16.96 8.52 15.01
N ASN A 301 16.01 7.61 14.78
CA ASN A 301 15.22 7.02 15.85
C ASN A 301 16.00 5.87 16.49
N THR A 302 16.38 6.03 17.75
CA THR A 302 17.25 5.06 18.44
C THR A 302 16.93 4.99 19.93
N ILE A 303 17.59 4.08 20.64
CA ILE A 303 17.51 3.95 22.09
C ILE A 303 18.85 4.43 22.66
N ASP A 304 18.78 5.36 23.59
CA ASP A 304 19.91 5.80 24.39
C ASP A 304 20.38 4.62 25.26
N GLN A 305 21.63 4.19 25.10
CA GLN A 305 22.15 3.00 25.77
C GLN A 305 22.32 3.19 27.29
N ALA A 306 22.53 4.42 27.75
CA ALA A 306 22.73 4.72 29.16
C ALA A 306 21.40 4.75 29.94
N THR A 307 20.33 5.21 29.29
CA THR A 307 19.02 5.44 29.93
C THR A 307 17.93 4.46 29.49
N GLY A 308 18.15 3.72 28.38
CA GLY A 308 17.15 2.85 27.76
C GLY A 308 15.97 3.59 27.12
N LYS A 309 16.00 4.93 27.09
CA LYS A 309 14.93 5.75 26.55
C LYS A 309 15.06 5.90 25.04
N LYS A 310 13.93 5.97 24.35
CA LYS A 310 13.93 6.35 22.93
C LYS A 310 14.36 7.81 22.79
N VAL A 311 15.33 8.04 21.93
CA VAL A 311 15.87 9.36 21.61
C VAL A 311 15.88 9.55 20.10
N ARG A 312 15.87 10.82 19.68
CA ARG A 312 15.89 11.19 18.26
C ARG A 312 17.01 12.20 17.98
N PRO A 313 18.29 11.81 18.13
CA PRO A 313 19.40 12.72 17.87
C PRO A 313 19.43 13.14 16.40
N HIS A 314 19.63 14.42 16.15
CA HIS A 314 20.05 14.93 14.85
C HIS A 314 21.51 14.57 14.63
N LEU A 315 21.81 13.95 13.51
CA LEU A 315 23.19 13.54 13.14
C LEU A 315 23.73 14.35 11.96
N LEU A 316 22.86 15.04 11.23
CA LEU A 316 23.19 15.79 10.04
C LEU A 316 22.26 17.00 9.90
N SER A 317 22.80 18.16 9.64
CA SER A 317 22.04 19.36 9.25
C SER A 317 22.80 20.09 8.16
N VAL A 318 22.15 20.40 7.04
CA VAL A 318 22.76 21.14 5.94
C VAL A 318 21.76 22.14 5.39
N GLN A 319 22.20 23.37 5.24
CA GLN A 319 21.49 24.40 4.51
C GLN A 319 22.19 24.58 3.16
N ALA A 320 21.46 24.38 2.07
CA ALA A 320 21.97 24.55 0.73
C ALA A 320 21.13 25.59 -0.01
N GLU A 321 21.78 26.62 -0.53
CA GLU A 321 21.20 27.50 -1.54
C GLU A 321 21.25 26.79 -2.90
N ARG A 322 20.20 26.97 -3.71
CA ARG A 322 20.08 26.37 -5.04
C ARG A 322 21.28 26.68 -5.91
N VAL A 323 21.68 27.95 -5.99
CA VAL A 323 22.78 28.42 -6.85
C VAL A 323 24.08 27.72 -6.48
N ALA A 324 24.38 27.62 -5.18
CA ALA A 324 25.57 26.91 -4.69
C ALA A 324 25.48 25.39 -4.93
N PHE A 325 24.29 24.81 -4.83
CA PHE A 325 24.07 23.38 -5.03
C PHE A 325 24.19 22.97 -6.50
N GLU A 326 23.73 23.80 -7.43
CA GLU A 326 23.77 23.55 -8.87
C GLU A 326 25.21 23.56 -9.45
N GLU A 327 26.20 24.07 -8.70
CA GLU A 327 27.62 23.94 -9.07
C GLU A 327 28.14 22.50 -8.99
N PHE A 328 27.48 21.62 -8.24
CA PHE A 328 27.95 20.24 -8.02
C PHE A 328 27.53 19.30 -9.15
N VAL A 329 28.51 18.59 -9.72
CA VAL A 329 28.26 17.47 -10.63
C VAL A 329 28.06 16.19 -9.81
N LEU A 330 26.85 15.98 -9.28
CA LEU A 330 26.54 14.91 -8.32
C LEU A 330 26.93 13.48 -8.78
N ALA A 331 27.03 13.24 -10.09
CA ALA A 331 27.46 11.96 -10.64
C ALA A 331 28.91 11.60 -10.28
N ASP A 332 29.77 12.60 -10.08
CA ASP A 332 31.22 12.44 -9.93
C ASP A 332 31.76 13.02 -8.61
N VAL A 333 30.90 13.49 -7.70
CA VAL A 333 31.33 14.05 -6.41
C VAL A 333 31.65 12.97 -5.36
N ASN A 334 32.51 13.33 -4.41
CA ASN A 334 32.55 12.67 -3.11
C ASN A 334 31.45 13.27 -2.21
N PRO A 335 30.42 12.50 -1.79
CA PRO A 335 29.30 13.03 -1.04
C PRO A 335 29.69 13.71 0.29
N VAL A 336 30.66 13.14 1.01
CA VAL A 336 31.11 13.66 2.30
C VAL A 336 31.86 14.99 2.11
N ALA A 337 32.67 15.11 1.05
CA ALA A 337 33.35 16.36 0.73
C ALA A 337 32.36 17.44 0.25
N CYS A 338 31.32 17.05 -0.48
CA CYS A 338 30.24 17.95 -0.91
C CYS A 338 29.53 18.59 0.29
N LEU A 339 29.13 17.79 1.29
CA LEU A 339 28.53 18.29 2.52
C LEU A 339 29.45 19.27 3.26
N LYS A 340 30.75 19.01 3.32
CA LYS A 340 31.72 19.94 3.92
C LYS A 340 31.77 21.28 3.19
N ARG A 341 31.70 21.28 1.85
CA ARG A 341 31.67 22.52 1.06
C ARG A 341 30.36 23.30 1.24
N LEU A 342 29.26 22.59 1.49
CA LEU A 342 27.98 23.17 1.90
C LEU A 342 27.94 23.60 3.37
N ASN A 343 29.07 23.56 4.09
CA ASN A 343 29.16 23.86 5.53
C ASN A 343 28.17 23.03 6.38
N ALA A 344 27.88 21.80 5.99
CA ALA A 344 26.98 20.93 6.76
C ALA A 344 27.52 20.66 8.16
N LEU A 345 26.63 20.71 9.15
CA LEU A 345 26.87 20.19 10.48
C LEU A 345 26.69 18.67 10.41
N VAL A 346 27.77 17.94 10.63
CA VAL A 346 27.75 16.48 10.70
C VAL A 346 28.21 16.11 12.10
N SER A 347 27.50 15.18 12.74
CA SER A 347 27.94 14.60 14.01
C SER A 347 29.43 14.20 13.93
N PRO A 348 30.28 14.63 14.88
CA PRO A 348 31.70 14.24 14.91
C PRO A 348 31.88 12.73 15.00
N ASN A 349 30.96 12.08 15.73
CA ASN A 349 30.88 10.64 15.89
C ASN A 349 29.46 10.13 15.59
N PRO A 350 29.06 10.03 14.31
CA PRO A 350 27.73 9.53 13.94
C PRO A 350 27.51 8.06 14.37
N TYR A 351 28.61 7.34 14.61
CA TYR A 351 28.60 5.98 15.14
C TYR A 351 28.17 5.95 16.62
N ASP A 352 28.61 6.93 17.40
CA ASP A 352 28.31 7.03 18.83
C ASP A 352 27.01 7.82 19.08
N LEU A 353 26.28 8.15 17.99
CA LEU A 353 24.99 8.84 18.00
C LEU A 353 25.05 10.22 18.69
N GLU A 354 26.20 10.87 18.58
CA GLU A 354 26.43 12.20 19.16
C GLU A 354 25.55 13.22 18.43
N ALA A 355 24.59 13.79 19.17
CA ALA A 355 23.62 14.73 18.62
C ALA A 355 24.28 16.07 18.28
N ILE A 356 23.81 16.69 17.19
CA ILE A 356 24.12 18.07 16.84
C ILE A 356 22.87 18.96 17.00
N GLU A 357 23.07 20.26 17.15
CA GLU A 357 22.00 21.23 17.05
C GLU A 357 21.81 21.62 15.58
N PRO A 358 20.61 21.47 14.99
CA PRO A 358 20.38 21.80 13.58
C PRO A 358 20.39 23.32 13.36
N PHE A 359 20.75 23.76 12.15
CA PHE A 359 20.74 25.19 11.78
C PHE A 359 19.38 25.85 12.03
N ILE A 360 18.32 25.11 11.74
CA ILE A 360 16.94 25.51 11.97
C ILE A 360 16.26 24.36 12.68
N ALA A 361 15.95 24.55 13.95
CA ALA A 361 15.13 23.62 14.69
C ALA A 361 13.71 23.61 14.11
N PHE A 362 13.19 22.42 13.83
CA PHE A 362 11.82 22.26 13.36
C PHE A 362 10.86 22.64 14.52
N ASP A 363 10.30 23.84 14.50
CA ASP A 363 9.40 24.32 15.54
C ASP A 363 8.01 23.69 15.37
N LEU A 364 7.74 22.69 16.21
CA LEU A 364 6.44 22.00 16.28
C LEU A 364 5.25 22.96 16.56
N LYS A 365 5.50 24.18 17.05
CA LYS A 365 4.46 25.13 17.44
C LYS A 365 3.98 26.03 16.30
N ARG A 366 4.74 26.13 15.21
CA ARG A 366 4.49 27.14 14.16
C ARG A 366 3.91 26.57 12.87
N PHE A 367 3.99 25.26 12.65
CA PHE A 367 3.56 24.63 11.41
C PHE A 367 2.73 23.36 11.65
N ARG A 368 1.56 23.32 11.01
CA ARG A 368 0.56 22.24 11.10
C ARG A 368 1.05 21.07 10.27
N PHE A 369 1.54 20.02 10.92
CA PHE A 369 1.86 18.78 10.23
C PHE A 369 0.59 18.12 9.68
N SER A 370 0.68 17.62 8.46
CA SER A 370 -0.06 16.42 8.07
C SER A 370 0.18 15.35 9.13
N ALA A 371 -0.89 14.68 9.54
CA ALA A 371 -0.92 13.74 10.64
C ALA A 371 -0.10 12.49 10.36
N ASP A 372 1.22 12.59 10.41
CA ASP A 372 2.14 11.46 10.47
C ASP A 372 3.42 11.93 11.18
N MET A 373 3.31 12.12 12.49
CA MET A 373 4.30 11.62 13.45
C MET A 373 3.88 11.91 14.87
N ASP A 374 3.12 10.98 15.43
CA ASP A 374 3.27 10.64 16.84
C ASP A 374 3.10 9.12 17.02
N VAL A 375 3.98 8.34 16.39
CA VAL A 375 4.07 6.89 16.63
C VAL A 375 4.97 6.67 17.84
N VAL A 376 4.34 6.65 19.02
CA VAL A 376 4.96 6.30 20.30
C VAL A 376 4.96 4.78 20.50
N ALA A 377 6.10 4.30 21.01
CA ALA A 377 6.37 3.09 21.79
C ALA A 377 5.48 1.84 21.66
N GLY A 378 6.13 0.72 21.32
CA GLY A 378 5.63 -0.60 21.63
C GLY A 378 5.59 -0.82 23.14
N LEU A 379 4.40 -0.69 23.70
CA LEU A 379 3.77 -1.53 24.71
C LEU A 379 2.28 -1.23 24.53
N ASP A 380 1.64 -2.00 23.65
CA ASP A 380 0.32 -1.71 23.09
C ASP A 380 0.31 -0.39 22.28
N SER A 381 0.83 -0.43 21.05
CA SER A 381 1.02 0.71 20.11
C SER A 381 -0.28 1.30 19.57
N ARG A 382 -1.37 1.18 20.31
CA ARG A 382 -2.69 1.63 19.93
C ARG A 382 -2.89 3.05 20.40
N ARG A 383 -3.38 3.93 19.52
CA ARG A 383 -3.68 5.33 19.85
C ARG A 383 -4.80 5.36 20.90
N ASP A 384 -4.54 5.88 22.10
CA ASP A 384 -5.55 6.00 23.15
C ASP A 384 -6.43 7.21 22.88
N LEU A 385 -7.71 6.97 22.59
CA LEU A 385 -8.64 8.03 22.19
C LEU A 385 -8.90 9.04 23.32
N LEU A 386 -8.70 8.66 24.59
CA LEU A 386 -8.83 9.59 25.72
C LEU A 386 -7.63 10.54 25.85
N LYS A 387 -6.47 10.15 25.32
CA LYS A 387 -5.25 10.99 25.35
C LYS A 387 -5.22 12.04 24.26
N LEU A 388 -6.07 11.92 23.24
CA LEU A 388 -6.23 12.94 22.20
C LEU A 388 -6.83 14.22 22.79
N THR A 389 -6.39 15.37 22.31
CA THR A 389 -7.11 16.63 22.57
C THR A 389 -8.52 16.57 21.97
N PRO A 390 -9.51 17.35 22.48
CA PRO A 390 -10.84 17.38 21.90
C PRO A 390 -10.82 17.63 20.38
N THR A 391 -9.98 18.57 19.93
CA THR A 391 -9.79 18.89 18.52
C THR A 391 -9.16 17.75 17.72
N GLU A 392 -8.15 17.05 18.26
CA GLU A 392 -7.57 15.86 17.61
C GLU A 392 -8.57 14.71 17.49
N PHE A 393 -9.44 14.54 18.48
CA PHE A 393 -10.51 13.54 18.45
C PHE A 393 -11.55 13.87 17.39
N GLU A 394 -11.98 15.12 17.31
CA GLU A 394 -12.88 15.62 16.25
C GLU A 394 -12.27 15.42 14.86
N HIS A 395 -10.97 15.69 14.69
CA HIS A 395 -10.25 15.45 13.43
C HIS A 395 -10.18 13.97 13.04
N LEU A 396 -9.92 13.07 13.99
CA LEU A 396 -9.90 11.64 13.73
C LEU A 396 -11.29 11.12 13.30
N VAL A 397 -12.35 11.64 13.93
CA VAL A 397 -13.73 11.32 13.53
C VAL A 397 -14.01 11.86 12.13
N ARG A 398 -13.57 13.08 11.81
CA ARG A 398 -13.67 13.62 10.44
C ARG A 398 -13.00 12.71 9.42
N GLU A 399 -11.75 12.32 9.64
CA GLU A 399 -11.00 11.44 8.72
C GLU A 399 -11.73 10.10 8.53
N LEU A 400 -12.27 9.54 9.62
CA LEU A 400 -13.06 8.31 9.57
C LEU A 400 -14.28 8.47 8.67
N PHE A 401 -15.08 9.53 8.85
CA PHE A 401 -16.30 9.72 8.05
C PHE A 401 -16.00 10.07 6.57
N ILE A 402 -14.90 10.78 6.30
CA ILE A 402 -14.42 10.99 4.92
C ILE A 402 -14.03 9.64 4.30
N ALA A 403 -13.28 8.80 5.00
CA ALA A 403 -12.91 7.45 4.54
C ALA A 403 -14.13 6.52 4.37
N MET A 404 -15.21 6.76 5.11
CA MET A 404 -16.50 6.08 4.96
C MET A 404 -17.37 6.67 3.82
N GLY A 405 -16.92 7.72 3.14
CA GLY A 405 -17.59 8.28 1.96
C GLY A 405 -18.41 9.56 2.20
N ALA A 406 -18.13 10.35 3.24
CA ALA A 406 -18.72 11.68 3.39
C ALA A 406 -18.17 12.66 2.32
N GLU A 407 -19.06 13.33 1.59
CA GLU A 407 -18.70 14.15 0.41
C GLU A 407 -18.33 15.59 0.77
N ALA A 408 -18.94 16.15 1.82
CA ALA A 408 -18.60 17.47 2.35
C ALA A 408 -18.59 17.46 3.88
N TRP A 409 -17.65 18.19 4.48
CA TRP A 409 -17.52 18.37 5.93
C TRP A 409 -17.39 19.85 6.25
N THR A 410 -18.43 20.44 6.84
CA THR A 410 -18.44 21.85 7.26
C THR A 410 -18.39 21.92 8.79
N THR A 411 -17.39 22.63 9.29
CA THR A 411 -17.20 22.88 10.73
C THR A 411 -18.06 24.04 11.21
N ILE A 412 -18.88 23.80 12.23
CA ILE A 412 -19.64 24.82 12.95
C ILE A 412 -18.86 25.20 14.22
N PRO A 413 -18.56 26.49 14.43
CA PRO A 413 -17.98 26.95 15.68
C PRO A 413 -18.94 26.70 16.86
N SER A 414 -18.51 25.96 17.88
CA SER A 414 -19.30 25.80 19.12
C SER A 414 -18.86 26.78 20.21
N LYS A 415 -19.76 27.09 21.15
CA LYS A 415 -19.50 28.00 22.29
C LYS A 415 -18.55 27.42 23.35
N ASP A 416 -18.28 26.11 23.29
CA ASP A 416 -17.53 25.38 24.31
C ASP A 416 -16.06 25.18 23.91
N GLY A 417 -15.62 25.84 22.83
CA GLY A 417 -14.27 25.70 22.28
C GLY A 417 -14.05 24.43 21.44
N GLY A 418 -15.10 23.65 21.18
CA GLY A 418 -15.09 22.52 20.23
C GLY A 418 -15.62 22.91 18.85
N VAL A 419 -15.43 22.05 17.86
CA VAL A 419 -15.91 22.24 16.49
C VAL A 419 -16.90 21.12 16.15
N ASP A 420 -18.20 21.41 16.20
CA ASP A 420 -19.24 20.48 15.74
C ASP A 420 -19.23 20.47 14.20
N ALA A 421 -19.67 19.38 13.55
CA ALA A 421 -19.60 19.29 12.10
C ALA A 421 -20.89 18.83 11.44
N VAL A 422 -21.16 19.40 10.26
CA VAL A 422 -22.21 18.96 9.35
C VAL A 422 -21.55 18.18 8.22
N ALA A 423 -21.98 16.93 8.04
CA ALA A 423 -21.62 16.11 6.91
C ALA A 423 -22.82 15.96 5.96
N THR A 424 -22.61 16.17 4.67
CA THR A 424 -23.62 15.89 3.64
C THR A 424 -23.13 14.77 2.73
N SER A 425 -24.02 13.86 2.37
CA SER A 425 -23.74 12.76 1.45
C SER A 425 -24.99 12.47 0.62
N ASN A 426 -24.83 12.27 -0.69
CA ASN A 426 -25.91 11.88 -1.60
C ASN A 426 -26.13 10.36 -1.69
N ASN A 427 -25.47 9.56 -0.86
CA ASN A 427 -25.69 8.12 -0.79
C ASN A 427 -26.99 7.78 -0.05
N LEU A 428 -27.71 6.76 -0.54
CA LEU A 428 -29.02 6.25 -0.04
C LEU A 428 -29.08 5.85 1.45
N PHE A 429 -27.98 5.99 2.21
CA PHE A 429 -27.89 5.74 3.65
C PHE A 429 -27.95 7.01 4.52
N PHE A 430 -27.54 8.16 3.99
CA PHE A 430 -27.66 9.47 4.64
C PHE A 430 -28.74 10.24 3.88
N GLY A 431 -30.01 10.07 4.27
CA GLY A 431 -31.13 10.74 3.60
C GLY A 431 -31.17 12.25 3.87
N GLY A 432 -30.17 13.01 3.42
CA GLY A 432 -30.05 14.46 3.59
C GLY A 432 -28.88 14.90 4.49
N VAL A 433 -29.01 16.09 5.09
CA VAL A 433 -28.00 16.70 5.96
C VAL A 433 -27.84 15.88 7.25
N CYS A 434 -26.63 15.38 7.51
CA CYS A 434 -26.30 14.56 8.68
C CYS A 434 -25.40 15.36 9.63
N LEU A 435 -25.88 15.60 10.84
CA LEU A 435 -25.09 16.30 11.86
C LEU A 435 -24.22 15.29 12.62
N ILE A 436 -22.91 15.51 12.67
CA ILE A 436 -21.97 14.63 13.36
C ILE A 436 -21.36 15.40 14.53
N GLN A 437 -21.58 14.89 15.73
CA GLN A 437 -21.01 15.43 16.95
C GLN A 437 -20.06 14.41 17.57
N ALA A 438 -18.81 14.82 17.77
CA ALA A 438 -17.78 14.00 18.40
C ALA A 438 -17.49 14.55 19.80
N LYS A 439 -17.79 13.76 20.85
CA LYS A 439 -17.49 14.14 22.23
C LYS A 439 -16.55 13.15 22.88
N ARG A 440 -15.35 13.64 23.21
CA ARG A 440 -14.37 12.92 24.02
C ARG A 440 -14.86 12.86 25.47
N TRP A 441 -15.18 11.66 25.96
CA TRP A 441 -15.69 11.42 27.31
C TRP A 441 -15.05 10.20 27.96
N ALA A 442 -14.87 10.25 29.28
CA ALA A 442 -14.25 9.20 30.09
C ALA A 442 -15.24 8.41 30.98
N GLY A 443 -16.56 8.62 30.81
CA GLY A 443 -17.59 7.97 31.62
C GLY A 443 -18.94 7.89 30.91
N LEU A 444 -19.98 7.40 31.60
CA LEU A 444 -21.31 7.19 31.02
C LEU A 444 -21.84 8.46 30.36
N VAL A 445 -22.20 8.34 29.08
CA VAL A 445 -22.85 9.42 28.35
C VAL A 445 -24.34 9.44 28.67
N GLY A 446 -24.74 10.44 29.46
CA GLY A 446 -26.11 10.64 29.90
C GLY A 446 -27.05 11.08 28.76
N LEU A 447 -28.35 11.02 29.05
CA LEU A 447 -29.41 11.35 28.11
C LEU A 447 -29.37 12.82 27.65
N ASP A 448 -28.89 13.72 28.51
CA ASP A 448 -28.75 15.16 28.22
C ASP A 448 -27.91 15.44 26.97
N ALA A 449 -26.89 14.62 26.72
CA ALA A 449 -26.04 14.72 25.54
C ALA A 449 -26.81 14.46 24.24
N VAL A 450 -27.67 13.45 24.25
CA VAL A 450 -28.47 13.05 23.09
C VAL A 450 -29.61 14.05 22.88
N HIS A 451 -30.18 14.60 23.97
CA HIS A 451 -31.14 15.69 23.90
C HIS A 451 -30.53 16.97 23.31
N ALA A 452 -29.34 17.35 23.72
CA ALA A 452 -28.65 18.51 23.17
C ALA A 452 -28.48 18.35 21.65
N LEU A 453 -28.08 17.16 21.18
CA LEU A 453 -27.95 16.89 19.74
C LEU A 453 -29.28 17.06 18.98
N THR A 454 -30.42 16.65 19.55
CA THR A 454 -31.72 16.88 18.90
C THR A 454 -32.05 18.35 18.70
N GLY A 455 -31.64 19.23 19.63
CA GLY A 455 -31.78 20.69 19.49
C GLY A 455 -30.96 21.21 18.32
N VAL A 456 -29.69 20.82 18.24
CA VAL A 456 -28.78 21.25 17.16
C VAL A 456 -29.23 20.70 15.80
N MET A 457 -29.76 19.46 15.75
CA MET A 457 -30.33 18.91 14.52
C MET A 457 -31.52 19.73 14.02
N ALA A 458 -32.39 20.20 14.92
CA ALA A 458 -33.51 21.06 14.56
C ALA A 458 -33.05 22.42 14.04
N ASP A 459 -32.06 23.04 14.70
CA ASP A 459 -31.51 24.35 14.31
C ASP A 459 -30.83 24.33 12.93
N HIS A 460 -30.26 23.18 12.54
CA HIS A 460 -29.54 23.00 11.27
C HIS A 460 -30.32 22.21 10.21
N ASN A 461 -31.63 21.98 10.40
CA ASN A 461 -32.48 21.19 9.49
C ASN A 461 -31.89 19.80 9.14
N ALA A 462 -31.14 19.19 10.07
CA ALA A 462 -30.52 17.90 9.86
C ALA A 462 -31.56 16.77 9.92
N THR A 463 -31.56 15.88 8.92
CA THR A 463 -32.53 14.78 8.82
C THR A 463 -32.14 13.58 9.69
N THR A 464 -30.85 13.48 10.01
CA THR A 464 -30.24 12.43 10.85
C THR A 464 -29.09 13.01 11.66
N GLY A 465 -28.79 12.38 12.80
CA GLY A 465 -27.67 12.78 13.66
C GLY A 465 -26.79 11.59 13.98
N VAL A 466 -25.49 11.84 14.19
CA VAL A 466 -24.53 10.85 14.68
C VAL A 466 -23.81 11.44 15.90
N LEU A 467 -23.88 10.73 17.02
CA LEU A 467 -23.12 11.07 18.21
C LEU A 467 -22.00 10.05 18.41
N VAL A 468 -20.77 10.52 18.29
CA VAL A 468 -19.56 9.71 18.43
C VAL A 468 -18.90 10.00 19.77
N THR A 469 -18.54 8.95 20.50
CA THR A 469 -17.85 9.11 21.79
C THR A 469 -16.74 8.09 22.00
N THR A 470 -15.75 8.47 22.81
CA THR A 470 -14.71 7.56 23.32
C THR A 470 -15.21 6.62 24.42
N SER A 471 -16.44 6.81 24.91
CA SER A 471 -17.05 6.10 26.04
C SER A 471 -18.25 5.22 25.64
N TRP A 472 -19.19 4.96 26.55
CA TRP A 472 -20.42 4.20 26.32
C TRP A 472 -21.67 5.01 26.68
N PHE A 473 -22.80 4.62 26.08
CA PHE A 473 -24.11 5.21 26.33
C PHE A 473 -24.91 4.41 27.35
N GLY A 474 -25.89 5.06 28.00
CA GLY A 474 -26.87 4.37 28.84
C GLY A 474 -28.08 3.88 28.02
N ARG A 475 -28.81 2.89 28.55
CA ARG A 475 -30.05 2.38 27.92
C ARG A 475 -31.07 3.46 27.60
N ALA A 476 -31.20 4.47 28.46
CA ALA A 476 -32.10 5.59 28.22
C ALA A 476 -31.67 6.41 26.99
N SER A 477 -30.37 6.67 26.84
CA SER A 477 -29.78 7.36 25.70
C SER A 477 -29.97 6.58 24.39
N GLU A 478 -29.78 5.26 24.41
CA GLU A 478 -29.99 4.38 23.26
C GLU A 478 -31.46 4.33 22.82
N GLN A 479 -32.38 4.14 23.77
CA GLN A 479 -33.82 4.13 23.49
C GLN A 479 -34.31 5.47 22.94
N PHE A 480 -33.75 6.57 23.44
CA PHE A 480 -34.09 7.91 22.95
C PHE A 480 -33.51 8.17 21.54
N ALA A 481 -32.27 7.76 21.28
CA ALA A 481 -31.63 7.93 19.98
C ALA A 481 -32.38 7.18 18.86
N GLN A 482 -32.82 5.93 19.13
CA GLN A 482 -33.62 5.13 18.20
C GLN A 482 -34.93 5.82 17.78
N ARG A 483 -35.55 6.58 18.68
CA ARG A 483 -36.81 7.30 18.41
C ARG A 483 -36.60 8.62 17.64
N ASN A 484 -35.39 9.16 17.62
CA ASN A 484 -35.10 10.49 17.11
C ASN A 484 -34.10 10.50 15.93
N ARG A 485 -33.94 9.35 15.23
CA ARG A 485 -33.04 9.21 14.06
C ARG A 485 -31.59 9.60 14.37
N ILE A 486 -31.14 9.29 15.59
CA ILE A 486 -29.76 9.49 16.01
C ILE A 486 -29.06 8.13 16.03
N THR A 487 -27.91 8.06 15.36
CA THR A 487 -26.98 6.94 15.46
C THR A 487 -25.97 7.22 16.57
N LEU A 488 -25.82 6.28 17.49
CA LEU A 488 -24.83 6.35 18.55
C LEU A 488 -23.64 5.47 18.17
N ILE A 489 -22.42 6.03 18.22
CA ILE A 489 -21.18 5.29 18.02
C ILE A 489 -20.38 5.35 19.32
N ASN A 490 -20.36 4.23 20.04
CA ASN A 490 -19.61 4.11 21.28
C ASN A 490 -18.11 3.82 21.02
N GLY A 491 -17.28 3.85 22.06
CA GLY A 491 -15.85 3.66 21.93
C GLY A 491 -15.46 2.31 21.31
N ALA A 492 -16.18 1.23 21.60
CA ALA A 492 -15.89 -0.08 21.05
C ALA A 492 -16.22 -0.16 19.55
N GLU A 493 -17.36 0.42 19.14
CA GLU A 493 -17.77 0.54 17.74
C GLU A 493 -16.82 1.47 16.97
N LEU A 494 -16.44 2.60 17.57
CA LEU A 494 -15.51 3.57 17.00
C LEU A 494 -14.15 2.93 16.72
N LYS A 495 -13.62 2.12 17.65
CA LYS A 495 -12.39 1.35 17.44
C LYS A 495 -12.50 0.45 16.19
N HIS A 496 -13.62 -0.26 16.07
CA HIS A 496 -13.83 -1.17 14.95
C HIS A 496 -13.84 -0.42 13.62
N LEU A 497 -14.56 0.70 13.55
CA LEU A 497 -14.66 1.54 12.36
C LEU A 497 -13.30 2.15 11.98
N ILE A 498 -12.54 2.70 12.94
CA ILE A 498 -11.19 3.24 12.69
C ILE A 498 -10.25 2.16 12.13
N LYS A 499 -10.29 0.95 12.70
CA LYS A 499 -9.48 -0.16 12.19
C LYS A 499 -9.88 -0.58 10.78
N GLN A 500 -11.18 -0.59 10.48
CA GLN A 500 -11.68 -1.01 9.18
C GLN A 500 -11.37 0.00 8.07
N TYR A 501 -11.59 1.30 8.31
CA TYR A 501 -11.53 2.33 7.26
C TYR A 501 -10.21 3.09 7.23
N LEU A 502 -9.49 3.19 8.34
CA LEU A 502 -8.21 3.91 8.43
C LEU A 502 -7.02 2.96 8.62
N ASN A 503 -7.25 1.66 8.87
CA ASN A 503 -6.22 0.68 9.19
C ASN A 503 -5.35 1.06 10.40
N ILE A 504 -5.92 1.83 11.34
CA ILE A 504 -5.28 2.27 12.59
C ILE A 504 -5.85 1.45 13.76
N ASP A 505 -5.00 0.92 14.64
CA ASP A 505 -5.47 0.27 15.88
C ASP A 505 -5.48 1.28 17.04
N VAL A 506 -6.58 1.32 17.79
CA VAL A 506 -6.83 2.32 18.85
C VAL A 506 -7.29 1.67 20.15
N ILE A 507 -6.95 2.29 21.28
CA ILE A 507 -7.50 1.95 22.59
C ILE A 507 -8.73 2.85 22.76
N PRO A 508 -9.95 2.28 22.80
CA PRO A 508 -11.14 3.04 23.15
C PRO A 508 -11.00 3.48 24.61
N GLY A 509 -11.80 4.46 25.03
CA GLY A 509 -11.77 4.91 26.41
C GLY A 509 -12.19 3.83 27.42
N THR A 510 -12.59 4.28 28.60
CA THR A 510 -13.02 3.40 29.69
C THR A 510 -14.08 2.39 29.22
N THR A 511 -13.93 1.14 29.65
CA THR A 511 -14.84 0.05 29.28
C THR A 511 -16.05 0.06 30.20
N PRO A 512 -17.29 -0.14 29.70
CA PRO A 512 -18.47 -0.21 30.56
C PRO A 512 -18.32 -1.32 31.62
N PRO A 513 -18.84 -1.11 32.85
CA PRO A 513 -18.83 -2.14 33.88
C PRO A 513 -19.57 -3.40 33.40
N ARG A 514 -19.06 -4.59 33.79
CA ARG A 514 -19.44 -5.95 33.33
C ARG A 514 -20.95 -6.29 33.24
N ASN A 515 -21.84 -5.43 33.72
CA ASN A 515 -23.29 -5.59 33.70
C ASN A 515 -24.01 -4.78 32.60
N ALA A 516 -23.30 -3.99 31.79
CA ALA A 516 -23.84 -3.36 30.59
C ALA A 516 -23.44 -4.22 29.36
N ARG A 517 -24.41 -4.98 28.82
CA ARG A 517 -24.22 -5.68 27.54
C ARG A 517 -24.02 -4.65 26.42
N ALA A 518 -23.24 -5.03 25.40
CA ALA A 518 -23.13 -4.29 24.15
C ALA A 518 -24.54 -4.00 23.60
N SER A 519 -24.76 -2.78 23.14
CA SER A 519 -25.96 -2.37 22.41
C SER A 519 -26.18 -3.33 21.24
N ASP A 520 -27.30 -4.06 21.26
CA ASP A 520 -27.82 -4.73 20.05
C ASP A 520 -28.40 -3.63 19.13
N ASN A 521 -27.51 -2.82 18.56
CA ASN A 521 -27.87 -1.86 17.53
C ASN A 521 -27.86 -2.58 16.19
N THR A 522 -28.78 -3.53 16.00
CA THR A 522 -29.08 -4.08 14.68
C THR A 522 -29.98 -3.10 13.93
N GLN A 523 -29.43 -1.96 13.53
CA GLN A 523 -29.92 -1.27 12.35
C GLN A 523 -29.12 -1.79 11.15
N SER A 524 -29.83 -2.52 10.29
CA SER A 524 -29.31 -3.21 9.13
C SER A 524 -28.68 -2.24 8.13
N GLY A 525 -27.36 -2.28 8.03
CA GLY A 525 -26.56 -1.65 6.99
C GLY A 525 -25.18 -2.28 6.91
N ARG A 526 -25.08 -3.62 6.96
CA ARG A 526 -23.80 -4.33 6.75
C ARG A 526 -23.37 -4.19 5.29
N PRO A 527 -22.15 -3.76 4.97
CA PRO A 527 -21.44 -4.28 3.81
C PRO A 527 -20.87 -5.64 4.22
N GLY A 528 -21.55 -6.72 3.83
CA GLY A 528 -20.89 -8.03 3.76
C GLY A 528 -19.88 -8.02 2.61
N PRO A 529 -18.84 -8.87 2.66
CA PRO A 529 -17.98 -9.09 1.51
C PRO A 529 -18.69 -10.09 0.60
N ASP A 530 -19.21 -9.64 -0.53
CA ASP A 530 -19.66 -10.55 -1.59
C ASP A 530 -19.08 -10.10 -2.94
N ALA A 531 -18.39 -11.08 -3.55
CA ALA A 531 -17.84 -11.20 -4.92
C ALA A 531 -16.61 -10.36 -5.31
#